data_AF-A0A2D7JEZ5-F1
#
_entry.id   AF-A0A2D7JEZ5-F1
#
_cell.length_a   1.000
_cell.length_b   1.000
_cell.length_c   1.000
_cell.angle_alpha   90.00
_cell.angle_beta   90.00
_cell.angle_gamma   90.00
#
_symmetry.space_group_name_H-M   'P 1'
#
loop_
_entity.id
_entity.type
_entity.pdbx_description
1 polymer ?
#
loop_
_entity_poly.entity_id
_entity_poly.type
_entity_poly.pdbx_seq_one_letter_code
_entity_poly.pdbx_strand_id
1 'polypeptide(L)'
;MSVLADPRISALQQQAGPSGELDLPVGNGCFRINLLDDNIALWQETFQQRKTSANLLLACEASSGELKDTLLTWVVGSAIRSTAATDAAEVAELLMQLGIPRNLAQAALDRCPGLGDDLVWAFYLERHGWLIATPVAAIHP
;
A
#
# COMPACT_ATOMS: atom_id res chain seq x y z
N MET A 1 10.07 2.52 14.91
CA MET A 1 10.84 1.27 14.68
C MET A 1 10.70 0.87 13.22
N SER A 2 11.68 0.17 12.65
CA SER A 2 11.59 -0.31 11.26
C SER A 2 10.40 -1.26 11.11
N VAL A 3 9.60 -1.08 10.05
CA VAL A 3 8.48 -1.98 9.72
C VAL A 3 8.94 -3.43 9.52
N LEU A 4 10.21 -3.61 9.14
CA LEU A 4 10.85 -4.91 8.95
C LEU A 4 11.01 -5.71 10.25
N ALA A 5 10.95 -5.04 11.40
CA ALA A 5 10.99 -5.70 12.70
C ALA A 5 9.60 -6.18 13.18
N ASP A 6 8.52 -5.84 12.46
CA ASP A 6 7.19 -6.35 12.78
C ASP A 6 7.09 -7.84 12.40
N PRO A 7 6.70 -8.73 13.34
CA PRO A 7 6.68 -10.17 13.08
C PRO A 7 5.72 -10.57 11.96
N ARG A 8 4.66 -9.78 11.70
CA ARG A 8 3.71 -10.03 10.61
C ARG A 8 4.37 -9.73 9.26
N ILE A 9 5.21 -8.69 9.19
CA ILE A 9 5.98 -8.36 7.98
C ILE A 9 7.12 -9.34 7.77
N SER A 10 7.82 -9.74 8.84
CA SER A 10 8.83 -10.80 8.76
C SER A 10 8.24 -12.12 8.24
N ALA A 11 7.00 -12.47 8.65
CA ALA A 11 6.31 -13.65 8.12
C ALA A 11 5.99 -13.54 6.63
N LEU A 12 5.60 -12.35 6.14
CA LEU A 12 5.41 -12.10 4.71
C LEU A 12 6.74 -12.22 3.94
N GLN A 13 7.84 -11.69 4.47
CA GLN A 13 9.17 -11.81 3.85
C GLN A 13 9.62 -13.27 3.74
N GLN A 14 9.36 -14.08 4.77
CA GLN A 14 9.64 -15.52 4.72
C GLN A 14 8.81 -16.23 3.65
N GLN A 15 7.55 -15.85 3.47
CA GLN A 15 6.69 -16.40 2.41
C GLN A 15 7.18 -15.98 1.01
N ALA A 16 7.63 -14.74 0.86
CA ALA A 16 8.17 -14.24 -0.41
C ALA A 16 9.48 -14.94 -0.79
N GLY A 17 10.27 -15.30 0.22
CA GLY A 17 11.58 -15.90 0.00
C GLY A 17 12.50 -14.96 -0.78
N PRO A 18 13.39 -15.49 -1.64
CA PRO A 18 14.42 -14.69 -2.32
C PRO A 18 13.89 -13.64 -3.30
N SER A 19 12.65 -13.74 -3.78
CA SER A 19 12.08 -12.74 -4.69
C SER A 19 11.82 -11.40 -3.99
N GLY A 20 11.54 -11.44 -2.68
CA GLY A 20 11.04 -10.29 -1.94
C GLY A 20 9.66 -9.82 -2.40
N GLU A 21 8.94 -10.61 -3.19
CA GLU A 21 7.61 -10.27 -3.72
C GLU A 21 6.65 -11.45 -3.59
N LEU A 22 5.41 -11.16 -3.19
CA LEU A 22 4.31 -12.13 -3.13
C LEU A 22 3.27 -11.80 -4.19
N ASP A 23 3.25 -12.59 -5.25
CA ASP A 23 2.27 -12.48 -6.32
C ASP A 23 1.03 -13.32 -5.97
N LEU A 24 -0.11 -12.66 -5.80
CA LEU A 24 -1.37 -13.27 -5.42
C LEU A 24 -2.39 -13.06 -6.55
N PRO A 25 -2.62 -14.08 -7.40
CA PRO A 25 -3.64 -14.00 -8.45
C PRO A 25 -5.03 -13.79 -7.85
N VAL A 26 -5.78 -12.81 -8.37
CA VAL A 26 -7.11 -12.43 -7.90
C VAL A 26 -8.02 -12.19 -9.09
N GLY A 27 -8.84 -13.19 -9.43
CA GLY A 27 -9.65 -13.18 -10.66
C GLY A 27 -8.76 -13.05 -11.90
N ASN A 28 -8.99 -12.01 -12.71
CA ASN A 28 -8.18 -11.71 -13.90
C ASN A 28 -7.00 -10.76 -13.62
N GLY A 29 -6.81 -10.31 -12.37
CA GLY A 29 -5.73 -9.42 -11.96
C GLY A 29 -4.76 -10.10 -11.02
N CYS A 30 -3.80 -9.32 -10.52
CA CYS A 30 -2.85 -9.74 -9.50
C CYS A 30 -2.76 -8.67 -8.41
N PHE A 31 -2.73 -9.13 -7.17
CA PHE A 31 -2.35 -8.34 -6.01
C PHE A 31 -0.94 -8.75 -5.60
N ARG A 32 0.00 -7.81 -5.60
CA ARG A 32 1.40 -8.07 -5.22
C ARG A 32 1.69 -7.39 -3.89
N ILE A 33 2.34 -8.11 -2.98
CA ILE A 33 3.03 -7.48 -1.85
C ILE A 33 4.51 -7.38 -2.20
N ASN A 34 5.02 -6.16 -2.36
CA ASN A 34 6.44 -5.93 -2.60
C ASN A 34 7.13 -5.63 -1.25
N LEU A 35 8.06 -6.51 -0.90
CA LEU A 35 8.80 -6.56 0.37
C LEU A 35 10.31 -6.37 0.14
N LEU A 36 10.72 -5.87 -1.02
CA LEU A 36 12.11 -5.55 -1.31
C LEU A 36 12.54 -4.39 -0.42
N ASP A 37 13.68 -4.55 0.27
CA ASP A 37 14.20 -3.58 1.22
C ASP A 37 14.34 -2.18 0.59
N ASP A 38 14.83 -2.09 -0.64
CA ASP A 38 15.00 -0.81 -1.36
C ASP A 38 13.65 -0.12 -1.62
N ASN A 39 12.60 -0.89 -1.94
CA ASN A 39 11.28 -0.34 -2.19
C ASN A 39 10.62 0.12 -0.87
N ILE A 40 10.77 -0.67 0.20
CA ILE A 40 10.34 -0.27 1.54
C ILE A 40 11.06 1.01 1.99
N ALA A 41 12.37 1.11 1.79
CA ALA A 41 13.17 2.28 2.13
C ALA A 41 12.67 3.55 1.39
N LEU A 42 12.39 3.44 0.09
CA LEU A 42 11.87 4.55 -0.71
C LEU A 42 10.53 5.07 -0.17
N TRP A 43 9.61 4.18 0.18
CA TRP A 43 8.34 4.57 0.78
C TRP A 43 8.50 5.13 2.19
N GLN A 44 9.44 4.60 2.98
CA GLN A 44 9.78 5.12 4.31
C GLN A 44 10.32 6.55 4.24
N GLU A 45 11.26 6.82 3.34
CA GLU A 45 11.78 8.17 3.11
C GLU A 45 10.65 9.13 2.70
N THR A 46 9.78 8.67 1.80
CA THR A 46 8.62 9.44 1.34
C THR A 46 7.63 9.71 2.49
N PHE A 47 7.45 8.76 3.39
CA PHE A 47 6.61 8.88 4.58
C PHE A 47 7.18 9.88 5.59
N GLN A 48 8.49 9.81 5.87
CA GLN A 48 9.19 10.67 6.83
C GLN A 48 9.15 12.15 6.44
N GLN A 49 9.02 12.45 5.15
CA GLN A 49 8.88 13.82 4.65
C GLN A 49 7.49 14.42 4.88
N ARG A 50 6.51 13.62 5.34
CA ARG A 50 5.13 14.07 5.58
C ARG A 50 4.99 14.69 6.96
N LYS A 51 4.20 15.77 7.02
CA LYS A 51 3.93 16.53 8.26
C LYS A 51 2.67 16.07 9.00
N THR A 52 1.82 15.28 8.35
CA THR A 52 0.53 14.83 8.87
C THR A 52 0.58 13.35 9.18
N SER A 53 -0.10 12.92 10.25
CA SER A 53 -0.31 11.51 10.51
C SER A 53 -1.08 10.87 9.36
N ALA A 54 -0.61 9.72 8.89
CA ALA A 54 -1.22 8.96 7.81
C ALA A 54 -0.89 7.48 8.02
N ASN A 55 -1.83 6.61 7.67
CA ASN A 55 -1.62 5.16 7.63
C ASN A 55 -1.65 4.61 6.19
N LEU A 56 -1.84 5.50 5.21
CA LEU A 56 -1.82 5.16 3.79
C LEU A 56 -0.95 6.14 3.00
N LEU A 57 -0.16 5.58 2.09
CA LEU A 57 0.48 6.28 0.99
C LEU A 57 -0.09 5.78 -0.33
N LEU A 58 -0.36 6.70 -1.26
CA LEU A 58 -1.02 6.41 -2.52
C LEU A 58 -0.26 7.07 -3.66
N ALA A 59 0.10 6.31 -4.68
CA ALA A 59 0.53 6.88 -5.96
C ALA A 59 -0.72 7.28 -6.77
N CYS A 60 -1.00 8.59 -6.84
CA CYS A 60 -2.17 9.14 -7.53
C CYS A 60 -1.80 9.87 -8.82
N GLU A 61 -2.74 9.91 -9.77
CA GLU A 61 -2.58 10.71 -11.00
C GLU A 61 -2.54 12.21 -10.73
N ALA A 62 -3.32 12.70 -9.76
CA ALA A 62 -3.40 14.10 -9.38
C ALA A 62 -2.82 14.34 -7.99
N SER A 63 -2.12 15.48 -7.82
CA SER A 63 -1.47 15.87 -6.56
C SER A 63 -2.36 16.65 -5.60
N SER A 64 -3.53 17.10 -6.04
CA SER A 64 -4.45 17.95 -5.28
C SER A 64 -5.90 17.59 -5.57
N GLY A 65 -6.84 18.25 -4.88
CA GLY A 65 -8.27 17.95 -4.93
C GLY A 65 -8.67 16.83 -3.97
N GLU A 66 -9.92 16.38 -4.04
CA GLU A 66 -10.38 15.25 -3.22
C GLU A 66 -9.78 13.93 -3.72
N LEU A 67 -9.65 12.93 -2.85
CA LEU A 67 -9.10 11.62 -3.27
C LEU A 67 -10.03 10.87 -4.23
N LYS A 68 -11.35 11.04 -4.08
CA LYS A 68 -12.35 10.43 -4.95
C LYS A 68 -12.31 10.94 -6.41
N ASP A 69 -11.66 12.08 -6.63
CA ASP A 69 -11.56 12.73 -7.94
C ASP A 69 -10.25 12.39 -8.67
N THR A 70 -9.49 11.41 -8.17
CA THR A 70 -8.26 10.91 -8.80
C THR A 70 -8.24 9.40 -8.84
N LEU A 71 -7.29 8.82 -9.59
CA LEU A 71 -7.10 7.38 -9.71
C LEU A 71 -5.75 6.99 -9.12
N LEU A 72 -5.66 5.74 -8.65
CA LEU A 72 -4.38 5.12 -8.34
C LEU A 72 -3.61 4.87 -9.64
N THR A 73 -2.31 5.10 -9.62
CA THR A 73 -1.45 4.94 -10.80
C THR A 73 -0.07 4.41 -10.41
N TRP A 74 0.83 4.31 -11.38
CA TRP A 74 2.20 3.85 -11.17
C TRP A 74 3.09 4.92 -10.57
N VAL A 75 4.06 4.51 -9.76
CA VAL A 75 4.90 5.42 -8.94
C VAL A 75 5.64 6.47 -9.78
N VAL A 76 6.21 6.07 -10.92
CA VAL A 76 7.03 6.98 -11.75
C VAL A 76 6.19 8.12 -12.33
N GLY A 77 6.44 9.34 -11.84
CA GLY A 77 5.73 10.55 -12.25
C GLY A 77 4.38 10.77 -11.54
N SER A 78 4.00 9.87 -10.63
CA SER A 78 2.79 10.04 -9.82
C SER A 78 2.95 11.10 -8.74
N ALA A 79 1.81 11.61 -8.29
CA ALA A 79 1.74 12.35 -7.06
C ALA A 79 1.57 11.40 -5.89
N ILE A 80 2.54 11.38 -4.98
CA ILE A 80 2.39 10.62 -3.74
C ILE A 80 1.53 11.41 -2.76
N ARG A 81 0.35 10.87 -2.46
CA ARG A 81 -0.61 11.40 -1.48
C ARG A 81 -0.59 10.56 -0.22
N SER A 82 -0.89 11.20 0.91
CA SER A 82 -0.98 10.54 2.22
C SER A 82 -2.38 10.77 2.77
N THR A 83 -2.96 9.74 3.38
CA THR A 83 -4.25 9.84 4.05
C THR A 83 -4.31 8.91 5.25
N ALA A 84 -5.31 9.13 6.10
CA ALA A 84 -5.65 8.23 7.19
C ALA A 84 -6.98 7.54 6.85
N ALA A 85 -7.05 6.25 7.13
CA ALA A 85 -8.28 5.48 7.25
C ALA A 85 -8.44 5.02 8.69
N THR A 86 -9.67 4.92 9.16
CA THR A 86 -10.00 4.52 10.54
C THR A 86 -10.03 3.02 10.74
N ASP A 87 -10.27 2.26 9.67
CA ASP A 87 -10.24 0.81 9.67
C ASP A 87 -9.95 0.25 8.28
N ALA A 88 -9.80 -1.07 8.20
CA ALA A 88 -9.50 -1.78 6.95
C ALA A 88 -10.64 -1.65 5.91
N ALA A 89 -11.90 -1.55 6.33
CA ALA A 89 -13.04 -1.42 5.42
C ALA A 89 -13.01 -0.06 4.70
N GLU A 90 -12.69 1.01 5.43
CA GLU A 90 -12.48 2.33 4.84
C GLU A 90 -11.33 2.33 3.82
N VAL A 91 -10.26 1.54 4.07
CA VAL A 91 -9.20 1.37 3.06
C VAL A 91 -9.74 0.72 1.78
N ALA A 92 -10.55 -0.34 1.88
CA ALA A 92 -11.14 -0.98 0.70
C ALA A 92 -12.02 0.00 -0.08
N GLU A 93 -12.86 0.77 0.61
CA GLU A 93 -13.73 1.77 -0.01
C GLU A 93 -12.92 2.83 -0.74
N LEU A 94 -11.87 3.33 -0.11
CA LEU A 94 -10.96 4.29 -0.72
C LEU A 94 -10.25 3.70 -1.95
N LEU A 95 -9.72 2.48 -1.88
CA LEU A 95 -9.10 1.83 -3.04
C LEU A 95 -10.10 1.70 -4.20
N MET A 96 -11.35 1.32 -3.92
CA MET A 96 -12.40 1.25 -4.94
C MET A 96 -12.71 2.62 -5.56
N GLN A 97 -12.74 3.70 -4.76
CA GLN A 97 -12.91 5.07 -5.26
C GLN A 97 -11.74 5.48 -6.17
N LEU A 98 -10.53 5.01 -5.88
CA LEU A 98 -9.33 5.25 -6.69
C LEU A 98 -9.25 4.37 -7.95
N GLY A 99 -10.34 3.70 -8.33
CA GLY A 99 -10.43 2.90 -9.55
C GLY A 99 -9.98 1.45 -9.40
N ILE A 100 -9.70 0.97 -8.18
CA ILE A 100 -9.29 -0.42 -7.96
C ILE A 100 -10.51 -1.35 -7.99
N PRO A 101 -10.46 -2.45 -8.76
CA PRO A 101 -11.50 -3.48 -8.73
C PRO A 101 -11.75 -4.04 -7.33
N ARG A 102 -13.03 -4.24 -6.97
CA ARG A 102 -13.47 -4.73 -5.64
C ARG A 102 -12.71 -5.96 -5.15
N ASN A 103 -12.45 -6.92 -6.03
CA ASN A 103 -11.72 -8.14 -5.70
C ASN A 103 -10.27 -7.87 -5.28
N LEU A 104 -9.59 -6.92 -5.92
CA LEU A 104 -8.23 -6.49 -5.54
C LEU A 104 -8.24 -5.66 -4.26
N ALA A 105 -9.23 -4.77 -4.10
CA ALA A 105 -9.41 -4.05 -2.83
C ALA A 105 -9.62 -5.03 -1.66
N GLN A 106 -10.46 -6.05 -1.83
CA GLN A 106 -10.66 -7.08 -0.82
C GLN A 106 -9.38 -7.89 -0.54
N ALA A 107 -8.60 -8.21 -1.58
CA ALA A 107 -7.33 -8.90 -1.41
C ALA A 107 -6.34 -8.08 -0.56
N ALA A 108 -6.34 -6.74 -0.67
CA ALA A 108 -5.53 -5.90 0.21
C ALA A 108 -5.93 -6.07 1.68
N LEU A 109 -7.23 -6.10 2.01
CA LEU A 109 -7.71 -6.32 3.37
C LEU A 109 -7.28 -7.67 3.93
N ASP A 110 -7.38 -8.71 3.11
CA ASP A 110 -7.09 -10.08 3.54
C ASP A 110 -5.59 -10.34 3.70
N ARG A 111 -4.73 -9.52 3.09
CA ARG A 111 -3.30 -9.82 2.88
C ARG A 111 -2.35 -8.78 3.46
N CYS A 112 -2.82 -7.57 3.76
CA CYS A 112 -2.04 -6.53 4.43
C CYS A 112 -2.34 -6.57 5.93
N PRO A 113 -1.50 -7.21 6.77
CA PRO A 113 -1.66 -7.15 8.22
C PRO A 113 -1.61 -5.70 8.72
N GLY A 114 -2.38 -5.40 9.76
CA GLY A 114 -2.40 -4.07 10.40
C GLY A 114 -2.95 -2.94 9.52
N LEU A 115 -3.55 -3.27 8.36
CA LEU A 115 -4.10 -2.29 7.43
C LEU A 115 -5.26 -1.51 8.07
N GLY A 116 -5.16 -0.19 8.05
CA GLY A 116 -6.15 0.69 8.68
C GLY A 116 -6.06 0.73 10.21
N ASP A 117 -5.05 0.08 10.80
CA ASP A 117 -4.84 0.00 12.25
C ASP A 117 -3.42 0.47 12.58
N ASP A 118 -2.50 -0.46 12.85
CA ASP A 118 -1.19 -0.19 13.43
C ASP A 118 -0.03 -0.24 12.42
N LEU A 119 -0.30 -0.49 11.13
CA LEU A 119 0.71 -0.49 10.07
C LEU A 119 0.36 0.51 8.95
N VAL A 120 1.38 1.23 8.49
CA VAL A 120 1.33 2.10 7.32
C VAL A 120 1.59 1.27 6.08
N TRP A 121 0.73 1.42 5.07
CA TRP A 121 0.85 0.75 3.78
C TRP A 121 0.89 1.75 2.62
N ALA A 122 1.72 1.46 1.62
CA ALA A 122 1.72 2.17 0.35
C ALA A 122 1.01 1.34 -0.72
N PHE A 123 0.16 1.98 -1.52
CA PHE A 123 -0.52 1.36 -2.66
C PHE A 123 -0.22 2.10 -3.97
N TYR A 124 -0.01 1.34 -5.03
CA TYR A 124 0.24 1.83 -6.38
C TYR A 124 -0.13 0.77 -7.42
N LEU A 125 -0.18 1.17 -8.69
CA LEU A 125 -0.34 0.24 -9.81
C LEU A 125 0.98 -0.03 -10.52
N GLU A 126 1.13 -1.22 -11.09
CA GLU A 126 2.08 -1.43 -12.18
C GLU A 126 1.42 -1.18 -13.55
N ARG A 127 2.25 -1.05 -14.60
CA ARG A 127 1.78 -0.78 -15.98
C ARG A 127 0.75 -1.79 -16.51
N HIS A 128 0.75 -3.00 -15.98
CA HIS A 128 -0.19 -4.07 -16.36
C HIS A 128 -1.46 -4.09 -15.48
N GLY A 129 -1.67 -3.08 -14.63
CA GLY A 129 -2.86 -2.94 -13.79
C GLY A 129 -2.83 -3.78 -12.51
N TRP A 130 -1.66 -4.26 -12.10
CA TRP A 130 -1.50 -5.01 -10.85
C TRP A 130 -1.52 -4.04 -9.68
N LEU A 131 -2.34 -4.34 -8.66
CA LEU A 131 -2.33 -3.58 -7.43
C LEU A 131 -1.16 -4.04 -6.58
N ILE A 132 -0.27 -3.12 -6.24
CA ILE A 132 0.90 -3.40 -5.43
C ILE A 132 0.72 -2.75 -4.07
N ALA A 133 1.08 -3.48 -3.02
CA ALA A 133 1.14 -3.01 -1.65
C ALA A 133 2.56 -3.15 -1.10
N THR A 134 3.02 -2.14 -0.36
CA THR A 134 4.31 -2.17 0.32
C THR A 134 4.15 -1.72 1.76
N PRO A 135 4.61 -2.50 2.76
CA PRO A 135 4.58 -2.06 4.15
C PRO A 135 5.62 -0.95 4.35
N VAL A 136 5.27 0.07 5.11
CA VAL A 136 6.09 1.29 5.23
C VAL A 136 6.60 1.47 6.65
N ALA A 137 5.72 1.53 7.64
CA ALA A 137 6.06 1.83 9.02
C ALA A 137 5.06 1.19 9.99
N ALA A 138 5.47 1.02 11.24
CA ALA A 138 4.54 0.75 12.33
C ALA A 138 4.10 2.06 12.98
N ILE A 139 2.80 2.20 13.22
CA ILE A 139 2.19 3.32 13.93
C ILE A 139 2.19 2.95 15.40
N HIS A 140 2.93 3.70 16.21
CA HIS A 140 2.85 3.55 17.66
C HIS A 140 1.80 4.53 18.17
N PRO A 141 0.88 4.11 19.05
CA PRO A 141 0.02 5.03 19.79
C PRO A 141 0.84 5.97 20.68
#